data_AF-A0A3A8Q2K9-F1
#
_entry.id   AF-A0A3A8Q2K9-F1
#
_cell.length_a   1.000
_cell.length_b   1.000
_cell.length_c   1.000
_cell.angle_alpha   90.00
_cell.angle_beta   90.00
_cell.angle_gamma   90.00
#
_symmetry.space_group_name_H-M   'P 1'
#
loop_
_entity.id
_entity.type
_entity.pdbx_description
1 polymer ?
#
loop_
_entity_poly.entity_id
_entity_poly.type
_entity_poly.pdbx_seq_one_letter_code
_entity_poly.pdbx_strand_id
1 'polypeptide(L)'
;MHSAPSRPFASRALLASLTLCASVFAACGGEKPPPTPDPPTVTLNVPQPNTAAPTLTVRIIVSGCDSVAQVEIYDRDTFLKTVPYTSGSMDFELAFNELKYDRGIAVGLSLNARATCSDGRKNVSQPQAATFMPVEKVIKDPDPNGQVVTDFFIAEGTGTNVAFIGCGNPTTGSGTLFRVDSAGTVRNSVTMGIPCTKDTVITSINATSGKRWVWTPGYGAIAVDSNFAISGRTSPTYFLVNLSVMANGDALVRDRYTVSRLSHKNAGGTFQWTYKGAVLGPISPPQEKGQQVLVPYVAQLEFSQVPQVIVAYIDANGTSQEMQPVQEKKIFAYNGELDEPPVTAFSADGSTLYVAYLLANNQSKIQACSTDLEGCEGPAFKWSSDVFPVPMNFLMPFHAGSKLAAIGTQRVWFLDATNGLVTNKGGTSVDASGQLRIAQVQLGQPTTSEFYLLNAPNVNGALPVEIVAVDSSEKGEVFRYEVSSSLSCSVDDGGRLWMRVGKNLVQTLPLSQYRKVRP
;
A
#
# COMPACT_ATOMS: atom_id res chain seq x y z
N MET A 1 50.25 -27.49 -52.62
CA MET A 1 50.73 -26.17 -53.07
C MET A 1 51.04 -25.35 -51.84
N HIS A 2 52.26 -24.80 -51.84
CA HIS A 2 52.84 -23.71 -51.03
C HIS A 2 52.06 -23.20 -49.82
N SER A 3 52.67 -22.90 -48.68
CA SER A 3 54.03 -23.05 -48.18
C SER A 3 53.95 -22.54 -46.75
N ALA A 4 54.58 -23.29 -45.87
CA ALA A 4 54.86 -23.02 -44.47
C ALA A 4 55.77 -21.75 -44.32
N PRO A 5 56.43 -21.51 -43.17
CA PRO A 5 55.96 -21.28 -41.79
C PRO A 5 56.83 -20.17 -41.13
N SER A 6 56.97 -20.23 -39.79
CA SER A 6 58.18 -19.88 -39.00
C SER A 6 58.31 -18.41 -38.55
N ARG A 7 58.82 -18.10 -37.35
CA ARG A 7 59.38 -18.87 -36.23
C ARG A 7 59.51 -17.95 -35.00
N PRO A 8 59.79 -18.54 -33.82
CA PRO A 8 59.98 -17.88 -32.54
C PRO A 8 61.44 -17.43 -32.37
N PHE A 9 61.72 -16.76 -31.25
CA PHE A 9 63.06 -16.70 -30.69
C PHE A 9 63.06 -17.23 -29.27
N ALA A 10 63.74 -18.36 -29.10
CA ALA A 10 64.44 -18.74 -27.89
C ALA A 10 65.89 -19.05 -28.28
N SER A 11 66.85 -18.70 -27.44
CA SER A 11 68.17 -19.33 -27.26
C SER A 11 68.88 -18.54 -26.16
N ARG A 12 69.47 -19.07 -25.09
CA ARG A 12 70.39 -20.20 -24.92
C ARG A 12 70.58 -20.39 -23.40
N ALA A 13 70.58 -21.62 -22.85
CA ALA A 13 71.76 -22.47 -22.61
C ALA A 13 72.77 -21.85 -21.62
N LEU A 14 73.43 -22.53 -20.67
CA LEU A 14 73.53 -23.93 -20.25
C LEU A 14 74.28 -23.92 -18.89
N LEU A 15 74.01 -24.93 -18.05
CA LEU A 15 74.87 -25.63 -17.08
C LEU A 15 76.27 -25.05 -16.69
N ALA A 16 76.51 -25.00 -15.37
CA ALA A 16 77.74 -25.48 -14.70
C ALA A 16 77.50 -25.54 -13.16
N SER A 17 77.12 -26.70 -12.61
CA SER A 17 77.99 -27.62 -11.85
C SER A 17 78.57 -27.08 -10.53
N LEU A 18 77.97 -27.57 -9.43
CA LEU A 18 78.57 -28.17 -8.23
C LEU A 18 80.02 -27.76 -7.85
N THR A 19 80.15 -27.16 -6.67
CA THR A 19 81.26 -27.45 -5.76
C THR A 19 80.74 -27.58 -4.33
N LEU A 20 80.86 -28.80 -3.79
CA LEU A 20 80.76 -29.08 -2.35
C LEU A 20 81.90 -28.34 -1.62
N CYS A 21 81.58 -27.72 -0.49
CA CYS A 21 82.47 -27.79 0.68
C CYS A 21 81.62 -27.77 1.95
N ALA A 22 81.89 -28.74 2.80
CA ALA A 22 81.13 -29.07 3.99
C ALA A 22 81.50 -28.19 5.18
N SER A 23 80.47 -27.90 5.98
CA SER A 23 80.46 -27.82 7.44
C SER A 23 81.43 -26.87 8.16
N VAL A 24 80.84 -25.82 8.75
CA VAL A 24 81.09 -25.50 10.16
C VAL A 24 79.73 -25.36 10.84
N PHE A 25 79.46 -26.27 11.79
CA PHE A 25 78.41 -26.12 12.79
C PHE A 25 78.74 -24.89 13.64
N ALA A 26 77.92 -23.86 13.56
CA ALA A 26 77.81 -22.83 14.58
C ALA A 26 76.33 -22.65 14.91
N ALA A 27 76.02 -22.81 16.18
CA ALA A 27 74.69 -22.83 16.75
C ALA A 27 73.90 -21.54 16.47
N CYS A 28 72.71 -21.69 15.88
CA CYS A 28 71.55 -20.84 16.16
C CYS A 28 70.31 -21.74 16.08
N GLY A 29 70.04 -22.48 17.15
CA GLY A 29 68.68 -22.92 17.44
C GLY A 29 67.85 -21.68 17.79
N GLY A 30 67.55 -20.85 16.78
CA GLY A 30 66.56 -19.80 16.91
C GLY A 30 65.20 -20.47 16.83
N GLU A 31 64.33 -20.20 17.79
CA GLU A 31 62.92 -20.55 17.69
C GLU A 31 62.42 -20.23 16.28
N LYS A 32 61.76 -21.20 15.65
CA LYS A 32 61.05 -20.95 14.39
C LYS A 32 60.22 -19.69 14.61
N PRO A 33 60.35 -18.63 13.78
CA PRO A 33 59.60 -17.40 14.00
C PRO A 33 58.13 -17.80 14.19
N PRO A 34 57.45 -17.26 15.22
CA PRO A 34 56.08 -17.65 15.51
C PRO A 34 55.27 -17.57 14.22
N PRO A 35 54.42 -18.58 13.93
CA PRO A 35 53.63 -18.58 12.70
C PRO A 35 52.91 -17.23 12.60
N THR A 36 53.00 -16.59 11.44
CA THR A 36 52.36 -15.29 11.21
C THR A 36 50.88 -15.45 11.51
N PRO A 37 50.31 -14.69 12.48
CA PRO A 37 48.92 -14.86 12.86
C PRO A 37 48.01 -14.65 11.66
N ASP A 38 47.08 -15.58 11.42
CA ASP A 38 46.13 -15.51 10.32
C ASP A 38 45.38 -14.17 10.36
N PRO A 39 45.25 -13.46 9.23
CA PRO A 39 44.59 -12.16 9.21
C PRO A 39 43.17 -12.28 9.78
N PRO A 40 42.71 -11.28 10.55
CA PRO A 40 41.38 -11.36 11.12
C PRO A 40 40.34 -11.49 10.02
N THR A 41 39.40 -12.41 10.16
CA THR A 41 38.26 -12.54 9.26
C THR A 41 37.03 -11.94 9.95
N VAL A 42 36.33 -11.05 9.25
CA VAL A 42 35.15 -10.37 9.77
C VAL A 42 33.99 -10.66 8.83
N THR A 43 32.88 -11.13 9.39
CA THR A 43 31.63 -11.28 8.65
C THR A 43 30.54 -10.49 9.35
N LEU A 44 29.85 -9.64 8.58
CA LEU A 44 28.59 -9.05 8.98
C LEU A 44 27.48 -9.79 8.21
N ASN A 45 26.38 -10.10 8.89
CA ASN A 45 25.16 -10.63 8.31
C ASN A 45 23.97 -9.82 8.81
N VAL A 46 22.94 -9.64 7.99
CA VAL A 46 21.67 -9.03 8.38
C VAL A 46 20.63 -10.14 8.38
N PRO A 47 20.26 -10.71 9.54
CA PRO A 47 19.37 -11.89 9.59
C PRO A 47 18.03 -11.68 8.89
N GLN A 48 17.53 -10.45 8.88
CA GLN A 48 16.33 -10.03 8.16
C GLN A 48 16.71 -8.86 7.24
N PRO A 49 17.15 -9.14 5.99
CA PRO A 49 17.68 -8.11 5.11
C PRO A 49 16.59 -7.15 4.59
N ASN A 50 15.30 -7.47 4.75
CA ASN A 50 14.23 -6.53 4.49
C ASN A 50 13.32 -6.49 5.73
N THR A 51 13.40 -5.39 6.49
CA THR A 51 12.79 -5.32 7.82
C THR A 51 12.09 -3.98 8.05
N ALA A 52 10.85 -4.08 8.52
CA ALA A 52 10.10 -2.99 9.12
C ALA A 52 10.06 -3.19 10.64
N ALA A 53 10.92 -2.49 11.39
CA ALA A 53 11.11 -2.69 12.84
C ALA A 53 11.64 -1.42 13.54
N PRO A 54 11.55 -1.31 14.88
CA PRO A 54 12.08 -0.16 15.61
C PRO A 54 13.61 -0.05 15.50
N THR A 55 14.28 -1.19 15.37
CA THR A 55 15.74 -1.31 15.20
C THR A 55 16.08 -2.34 14.13
N LEU A 56 17.24 -2.21 13.51
CA LEU A 56 17.79 -3.19 12.56
C LEU A 56 18.82 -4.07 13.25
N THR A 57 18.56 -5.38 13.32
CA THR A 57 19.53 -6.34 13.87
C THR A 57 20.61 -6.69 12.86
N VAL A 58 21.87 -6.60 13.29
CA VAL A 58 23.04 -7.05 12.54
C VAL A 58 23.82 -8.07 13.36
N ARG A 59 24.32 -9.12 12.71
CA ARG A 59 25.11 -10.17 13.32
C ARG A 59 26.55 -10.06 12.88
N ILE A 60 27.48 -10.06 13.83
CA ILE A 60 28.92 -9.97 13.55
C ILE A 60 29.63 -11.20 14.10
N ILE A 61 30.53 -11.74 13.30
CA ILE A 61 31.47 -12.80 13.68
C ILE A 61 32.86 -12.33 13.30
N VAL A 62 33.79 -12.38 14.25
CA VAL A 62 35.21 -12.08 14.08
C VAL A 62 36.01 -13.33 14.47
N SER A 63 36.90 -13.78 13.60
CA SER A 63 37.87 -14.85 13.83
C SER A 63 39.30 -14.41 13.48
N GLY A 64 40.33 -15.13 13.92
CA GLY A 64 41.73 -14.78 13.67
C GLY A 64 42.32 -13.69 14.60
N CYS A 65 41.56 -13.23 15.60
CA CYS A 65 42.06 -12.42 16.71
C CYS A 65 42.05 -13.23 18.01
N ASP A 66 43.10 -13.12 18.83
CA ASP A 66 43.06 -13.63 20.22
C ASP A 66 42.12 -12.79 21.09
N SER A 67 42.07 -11.48 20.84
CA SER A 67 41.09 -10.56 21.41
C SER A 67 40.80 -9.42 20.43
N VAL A 68 39.56 -8.94 20.43
CA VAL A 68 39.11 -7.84 19.59
C VAL A 68 39.10 -6.57 20.43
N ALA A 69 39.82 -5.54 19.98
CA ALA A 69 39.86 -4.25 20.64
C ALA A 69 38.64 -3.39 20.29
N GLN A 70 38.21 -3.44 19.03
CA GLN A 70 37.12 -2.59 18.55
C GLN A 70 36.42 -3.21 17.34
N VAL A 71 35.10 -3.07 17.27
CA VAL A 71 34.31 -3.32 16.06
C VAL A 71 33.51 -2.07 15.73
N GLU A 72 33.64 -1.61 14.49
CA GLU A 72 32.97 -0.45 13.94
C GLU A 72 32.02 -0.89 12.82
N ILE A 73 30.81 -0.33 12.78
CA ILE A 73 29.80 -0.61 11.76
C ILE A 73 29.68 0.61 10.85
N TYR A 74 29.65 0.36 9.54
CA TYR A 74 29.51 1.38 8.51
C TYR A 74 28.32 1.06 7.60
N ASP A 75 27.68 2.11 7.07
CA ASP A 75 26.92 2.03 5.81
C ASP A 75 27.80 2.59 4.69
N ARG A 76 28.25 1.71 3.78
CA ARG A 76 29.29 2.02 2.79
C ARG A 76 30.53 2.56 3.50
N ASP A 77 30.82 3.85 3.32
CA ASP A 77 31.95 4.54 3.95
C ASP A 77 31.54 5.41 5.16
N THR A 78 30.24 5.50 5.46
CA THR A 78 29.74 6.30 6.58
C THR A 78 29.80 5.48 7.87
N PHE A 79 30.58 5.95 8.85
CA PHE A 79 30.59 5.38 10.19
C PHE A 79 29.21 5.54 10.84
N LEU A 80 28.67 4.45 11.37
CA LEU A 80 27.42 4.43 12.11
C LEU A 80 27.70 4.39 13.61
N LYS A 81 28.40 3.35 14.09
CA LYS A 81 28.75 3.21 15.51
C LYS A 81 29.85 2.20 15.78
N THR A 82 30.37 2.27 17.00
CA THR A 82 31.23 1.24 17.61
C THR A 82 30.38 0.31 18.48
N VAL A 83 30.63 -1.00 18.41
CA VAL A 83 29.92 -2.02 19.20
C VAL A 83 30.88 -2.80 20.11
N PRO A 84 30.45 -3.15 21.34
CA PRO A 84 31.24 -3.98 22.22
C PRO A 84 31.23 -5.43 21.73
N TYR A 85 32.39 -5.98 21.37
CA TYR A 85 32.52 -7.35 20.90
C TYR A 85 33.42 -8.15 21.85
N THR A 86 32.93 -9.28 22.34
CA THR A 86 33.67 -10.15 23.27
C THR A 86 34.16 -11.41 22.58
N SER A 87 33.27 -12.21 22.00
CA SER A 87 33.63 -13.41 21.23
C SER A 87 32.44 -13.98 20.45
N GLY A 88 32.73 -14.92 19.53
CA GLY A 88 31.72 -15.74 18.88
C GLY A 88 30.83 -15.00 17.87
N SER A 89 29.54 -15.30 17.87
CA SER A 89 28.55 -14.62 17.05
C SER A 89 27.73 -13.70 17.95
N MET A 90 27.76 -12.39 17.70
CA MET A 90 27.04 -11.40 18.48
C MET A 90 26.06 -10.62 17.60
N ASP A 91 24.87 -10.36 18.15
CA ASP A 91 23.84 -9.55 17.51
C ASP A 91 23.87 -8.14 18.11
N PHE A 92 23.79 -7.12 17.25
CA PHE A 92 23.74 -5.71 17.60
C PHE A 92 22.55 -5.06 16.92
N GLU A 93 21.94 -4.08 17.57
CA GLU A 93 20.80 -3.36 17.02
C GLU A 93 21.22 -1.97 16.56
N LEU A 94 20.91 -1.59 15.32
CA LEU A 94 21.04 -0.22 14.82
C LEU A 94 19.70 0.51 14.98
N ALA A 95 19.70 1.59 15.75
CA ALA A 95 18.50 2.40 15.95
C ALA A 95 18.24 3.32 14.75
N PHE A 96 16.98 3.73 14.57
CA PHE A 96 16.58 4.64 13.49
C PHE A 96 17.48 5.87 13.40
N ASN A 97 17.76 6.54 14.53
CA ASN A 97 18.56 7.76 14.60
C ASN A 97 20.07 7.55 14.37
N GLU A 98 20.56 6.31 14.31
CA GLU A 98 21.96 5.98 13.98
C GLU A 98 22.19 5.87 12.46
N LEU A 99 21.12 5.83 11.67
CA LEU A 99 21.16 5.66 10.22
C LEU A 99 20.88 6.98 9.49
N LYS A 100 21.47 7.13 8.30
CA LYS A 100 21.19 8.25 7.39
C LYS A 100 20.12 7.84 6.36
N TYR A 101 19.14 8.70 6.14
CA TYR A 101 18.01 8.48 5.22
C TYR A 101 18.06 9.44 4.03
N ASP A 102 19.23 9.56 3.40
CA ASP A 102 19.48 10.43 2.26
C ASP A 102 18.72 9.99 0.98
N ARG A 103 18.25 8.74 0.92
CA ARG A 103 17.63 8.10 -0.26
C ARG A 103 16.20 7.64 -0.04
N GLY A 104 15.54 8.15 0.99
CA GLY A 104 14.21 7.69 1.42
C GLY A 104 14.27 6.86 2.70
N ILE A 105 13.10 6.61 3.28
CA ILE A 105 12.99 6.18 4.68
C ILE A 105 13.00 4.66 4.84
N ALA A 106 12.50 3.93 3.84
CA ALA A 106 12.93 2.55 3.67
C ALA A 106 14.26 2.57 2.89
N VAL A 107 15.35 2.80 3.61
CA VAL A 107 16.66 3.05 2.99
C VAL A 107 17.33 1.74 2.57
N GLY A 108 17.89 1.72 1.36
CA GLY A 108 18.80 0.67 0.90
C GLY A 108 20.20 0.86 1.50
N LEU A 109 20.50 0.09 2.53
CA LEU A 109 21.78 0.05 3.24
C LEU A 109 22.75 -0.94 2.57
N SER A 110 24.03 -0.66 2.73
CA SER A 110 25.14 -1.54 2.34
C SER A 110 26.12 -1.63 3.51
N LEU A 111 25.76 -2.46 4.49
CA LEU A 111 26.41 -2.52 5.79
C LEU A 111 27.71 -3.32 5.74
N ASN A 112 28.76 -2.82 6.37
CA ASN A 112 29.99 -3.57 6.61
C ASN A 112 30.49 -3.36 8.04
N ALA A 113 31.24 -4.33 8.54
CA ALA A 113 31.89 -4.26 9.85
C ALA A 113 33.41 -4.22 9.67
N ARG A 114 34.07 -3.37 10.46
CA ARG A 114 35.52 -3.33 10.57
C ARG A 114 35.91 -3.76 11.97
N ALA A 115 36.72 -4.81 12.08
CA ALA A 115 37.27 -5.24 13.36
C ALA A 115 38.75 -4.84 13.45
N THR A 116 39.16 -4.43 14.64
CA THR A 116 40.56 -4.21 15.00
C THR A 116 40.91 -5.18 16.13
N CYS A 117 41.86 -6.10 15.90
CA CYS A 117 42.39 -6.95 16.95
C CYS A 117 43.23 -6.12 17.94
N SER A 118 43.44 -6.63 19.15
CA SER A 118 44.28 -5.96 20.17
C SER A 118 45.74 -5.78 19.76
N ASP A 119 46.23 -6.56 18.79
CA ASP A 119 47.56 -6.44 18.20
C ASP A 119 47.66 -5.38 17.08
N GLY A 120 46.56 -4.67 16.78
CA GLY A 120 46.49 -3.61 15.78
C GLY A 120 46.12 -4.07 14.37
N ARG A 121 46.02 -5.38 14.09
CA ARG A 121 45.57 -5.89 12.79
C ARG A 121 44.10 -5.56 12.57
N LYS A 122 43.74 -5.23 11.32
CA LYS A 122 42.38 -4.84 10.94
C LYS A 122 41.90 -5.61 9.72
N ASN A 123 40.61 -5.87 9.65
CA ASN A 123 39.96 -6.30 8.42
C ASN A 123 38.50 -5.79 8.35
N VAL A 124 37.92 -5.84 7.16
CA VAL A 124 36.57 -5.38 6.86
C VAL A 124 35.77 -6.51 6.24
N SER A 125 34.49 -6.64 6.63
CA SER A 125 33.60 -7.62 6.04
C SER A 125 33.19 -7.24 4.61
N GLN A 126 32.73 -8.23 3.85
CA GLN A 126 32.00 -7.92 2.61
C GLN A 126 30.72 -7.12 2.93
N PRO A 127 30.32 -6.17 2.07
CA PRO A 127 29.08 -5.42 2.25
C PRO A 127 27.85 -6.34 2.21
N GLN A 128 26.90 -6.11 3.11
CA GLN A 128 25.59 -6.76 3.12
C GLN A 128 24.50 -5.76 2.78
N ALA A 129 23.70 -6.08 1.77
CA ALA A 129 22.55 -5.27 1.41
C ALA A 129 21.42 -5.47 2.44
N ALA A 130 20.78 -4.39 2.84
CA ALA A 130 19.57 -4.43 3.64
C ALA A 130 18.62 -3.27 3.31
N THR A 131 17.32 -3.49 3.47
CA THR A 131 16.28 -2.47 3.45
C THR A 131 15.71 -2.37 4.85
N PHE A 132 15.80 -1.18 5.44
CA PHE A 132 15.27 -0.92 6.77
C PHE A 132 14.22 0.18 6.72
N MET A 133 12.99 -0.14 7.14
CA MET A 133 11.92 0.82 7.37
C MET A 133 11.70 0.99 8.88
N PRO A 134 11.99 2.16 9.45
CA PRO A 134 11.83 2.42 10.87
C PRO A 134 10.35 2.56 11.23
N VAL A 135 9.91 1.88 12.29
CA VAL A 135 8.50 1.83 12.70
C VAL A 135 8.41 2.01 14.22
N GLU A 136 7.23 2.38 14.73
CA GLU A 136 7.04 2.61 16.16
C GLU A 136 7.05 1.28 16.93
N LYS A 137 6.32 0.28 16.42
CA LYS A 137 6.22 -1.04 17.05
C LYS A 137 5.84 -2.12 16.05
N VAL A 138 6.18 -3.35 16.40
CA VAL A 138 5.84 -4.57 15.66
C VAL A 138 5.08 -5.50 16.59
N ILE A 139 3.91 -5.95 16.17
CA ILE A 139 3.14 -7.01 16.81
C ILE A 139 3.40 -8.28 15.99
N LYS A 140 4.06 -9.24 16.63
CA LYS A 140 4.32 -10.57 16.05
C LYS A 140 3.13 -11.47 16.26
N ASP A 141 2.98 -12.44 15.35
CA ASP A 141 2.00 -13.50 15.53
C ASP A 141 2.34 -14.39 16.73
N PRO A 142 1.41 -14.60 17.69
CA PRO A 142 1.64 -15.53 18.78
C PRO A 142 1.73 -16.99 18.29
N ASP A 143 1.18 -17.33 17.11
CA ASP A 143 1.39 -18.61 16.47
C ASP A 143 2.25 -18.45 15.20
N PRO A 144 3.45 -19.07 15.12
CA PRO A 144 4.28 -19.01 13.92
C PRO A 144 3.61 -19.60 12.68
N ASN A 145 2.55 -20.39 12.81
CA ASN A 145 1.71 -20.93 11.74
C ASN A 145 0.35 -20.22 11.61
N GLY A 146 0.00 -19.39 12.60
CA GLY A 146 -1.24 -18.64 12.65
C GLY A 146 -1.17 -17.32 11.90
N GLN A 147 -2.29 -16.63 11.99
CA GLN A 147 -2.51 -15.29 11.47
C GLN A 147 -3.33 -14.50 12.48
N VAL A 148 -2.73 -13.50 13.12
CA VAL A 148 -3.38 -12.64 14.11
C VAL A 148 -4.53 -11.87 13.49
N VAL A 149 -4.27 -11.29 12.32
CA VAL A 149 -5.16 -10.40 11.59
C VAL A 149 -5.14 -10.76 10.12
N THR A 150 -6.30 -10.67 9.50
CA THR A 150 -6.53 -11.09 8.13
C THR A 150 -5.76 -10.21 7.13
N ASP A 151 -5.62 -10.62 5.87
CA ASP A 151 -4.90 -9.80 4.86
C ASP A 151 -5.59 -8.47 4.67
N PHE A 152 -6.91 -8.44 4.77
CA PHE A 152 -7.68 -7.21 4.69
C PHE A 152 -8.27 -6.95 6.06
N PHE A 153 -7.93 -5.81 6.64
CA PHE A 153 -8.36 -5.42 7.97
C PHE A 153 -8.57 -3.92 8.03
N ILE A 154 -9.34 -3.49 9.03
CA ILE A 154 -9.39 -2.11 9.47
C ILE A 154 -8.86 -2.00 10.89
N ALA A 155 -8.17 -0.90 11.19
CA ALA A 155 -7.77 -0.53 12.53
C ALA A 155 -8.81 0.45 13.10
N GLU A 156 -9.24 0.19 14.34
CA GLU A 156 -10.16 1.07 15.08
C GLU A 156 -9.60 1.39 16.46
N GLY A 157 -10.00 2.51 17.03
CA GLY A 157 -9.46 3.00 18.28
C GLY A 157 -8.12 3.71 18.10
N THR A 158 -7.50 4.08 19.22
CA THR A 158 -6.27 4.88 19.25
C THR A 158 -5.28 4.36 20.29
N GLY A 159 -3.99 4.56 20.03
CA GLY A 159 -2.92 4.26 20.98
C GLY A 159 -2.85 2.78 21.37
N THR A 160 -3.03 2.48 22.66
CA THR A 160 -3.01 1.12 23.21
C THR A 160 -4.34 0.38 23.04
N ASN A 161 -5.43 1.12 22.81
CA ASN A 161 -6.79 0.58 22.68
C ASN A 161 -7.16 0.26 21.22
N VAL A 162 -6.16 0.23 20.33
CA VAL A 162 -6.36 -0.15 18.94
C VAL A 162 -6.79 -1.62 18.85
N ALA A 163 -7.79 -1.87 18.03
CA ALA A 163 -8.22 -3.20 17.63
C ALA A 163 -8.24 -3.31 16.11
N PHE A 164 -8.04 -4.53 15.63
CA PHE A 164 -8.01 -4.87 14.23
C PHE A 164 -9.22 -5.72 13.91
N ILE A 165 -10.03 -5.26 12.95
CA ILE A 165 -11.19 -5.99 12.48
C ILE A 165 -10.90 -6.54 11.10
N GLY A 166 -11.04 -7.85 10.97
CA GLY A 166 -10.72 -8.59 9.77
C GLY A 166 -11.67 -9.76 9.57
N CYS A 167 -11.68 -10.37 8.38
CA CYS A 167 -12.49 -11.56 8.12
C CYS A 167 -11.67 -12.76 7.65
N GLY A 168 -12.10 -13.96 8.03
CA GLY A 168 -11.50 -15.22 7.58
C GLY A 168 -12.56 -16.29 7.34
N ASN A 169 -12.21 -17.35 6.62
CA ASN A 169 -13.10 -18.49 6.41
C ASN A 169 -12.64 -19.66 7.29
N PRO A 170 -13.25 -19.91 8.47
CA PRO A 170 -13.03 -21.14 9.21
C PRO A 170 -13.43 -22.38 8.38
N THR A 171 -13.06 -23.56 8.86
CA THR A 171 -13.34 -24.88 8.22
C THR A 171 -14.81 -25.13 7.91
N THR A 172 -15.73 -24.36 8.49
CA THR A 172 -17.18 -24.39 8.23
C THR A 172 -17.59 -23.74 6.90
N GLY A 173 -16.66 -23.09 6.18
CA GLY A 173 -16.90 -22.50 4.85
C GLY A 173 -17.69 -21.18 4.85
N SER A 174 -18.21 -20.75 6.00
CA SER A 174 -18.84 -19.43 6.17
C SER A 174 -17.80 -18.42 6.64
N GLY A 175 -17.78 -17.23 6.03
CA GLY A 175 -16.92 -16.15 6.49
C GLY A 175 -17.27 -15.71 7.91
N THR A 176 -16.24 -15.48 8.71
CA THR A 176 -16.34 -14.99 10.09
C THR A 176 -15.56 -13.70 10.21
N LEU A 177 -16.17 -12.70 10.84
CA LEU A 177 -15.52 -11.45 11.21
C LEU A 177 -14.88 -11.63 12.59
N PHE A 178 -13.66 -11.15 12.74
CA PHE A 178 -12.89 -11.20 13.99
C PHE A 178 -12.50 -9.78 14.40
N ARG A 179 -12.56 -9.50 15.70
CA ARG A 179 -11.85 -8.38 16.32
C ARG A 179 -10.70 -8.92 17.12
N VAL A 180 -9.52 -8.40 16.86
CA VAL A 180 -8.28 -8.79 17.53
C VAL A 180 -7.62 -7.56 18.12
N ASP A 181 -7.18 -7.63 19.36
CA ASP A 181 -6.49 -6.51 20.00
C ASP A 181 -5.02 -6.41 19.59
N SER A 182 -4.33 -5.37 20.09
CA SER A 182 -2.90 -5.19 19.87
C SER A 182 -1.99 -6.24 20.52
N ALA A 183 -2.52 -7.11 21.38
CA ALA A 183 -1.81 -8.27 21.94
C ALA A 183 -2.04 -9.54 21.12
N GLY A 184 -2.80 -9.46 20.02
CA GLY A 184 -3.14 -10.59 19.18
C GLY A 184 -4.23 -11.51 19.74
N THR A 185 -4.97 -11.05 20.75
CA THR A 185 -6.06 -11.81 21.35
C THR A 185 -7.37 -11.50 20.64
N VAL A 186 -8.08 -12.54 20.19
CA VAL A 186 -9.44 -12.40 19.65
C VAL A 186 -10.39 -11.95 20.77
N ARG A 187 -10.98 -10.76 20.61
CA ARG A 187 -11.92 -10.16 21.57
C ARG A 187 -13.37 -10.47 21.23
N ASN A 188 -13.71 -10.43 19.95
CA ASN A 188 -15.04 -10.70 19.45
C ASN A 188 -14.96 -11.46 18.14
N SER A 189 -15.98 -12.25 17.84
CA SER A 189 -16.17 -12.81 16.50
C SER A 189 -17.65 -12.97 16.18
N VAL A 190 -18.00 -12.92 14.88
CA VAL A 190 -19.36 -13.17 14.42
C VAL A 190 -19.35 -13.81 13.03
N THR A 191 -20.14 -14.87 12.84
CA THR A 191 -20.33 -15.51 11.54
C THR A 191 -21.14 -14.57 10.63
N MET A 192 -20.58 -14.23 9.47
CA MET A 192 -21.15 -13.24 8.56
C MET A 192 -22.28 -13.82 7.69
N GLY A 193 -22.24 -15.12 7.42
CA GLY A 193 -23.15 -15.77 6.46
C GLY A 193 -22.94 -15.31 5.01
N ILE A 194 -21.82 -14.64 4.74
CA ILE A 194 -21.24 -14.37 3.42
C ILE A 194 -19.77 -14.81 3.48
N PRO A 195 -19.15 -15.23 2.37
CA PRO A 195 -17.74 -15.60 2.38
C PRO A 195 -16.85 -14.37 2.57
N CYS A 196 -15.70 -14.59 3.20
CA CYS A 196 -14.63 -13.62 3.22
C CYS A 196 -13.69 -13.88 2.02
N THR A 197 -13.35 -12.85 1.27
CA THR A 197 -12.40 -12.94 0.15
C THR A 197 -11.42 -11.76 0.22
N LYS A 198 -10.45 -11.74 -0.69
CA LYS A 198 -9.53 -10.61 -0.82
C LYS A 198 -10.23 -9.29 -1.18
N ASP A 199 -11.43 -9.36 -1.73
CA ASP A 199 -12.20 -8.21 -2.17
C ASP A 199 -13.26 -7.81 -1.13
N THR A 200 -13.29 -8.45 0.05
CA THR A 200 -14.19 -8.08 1.14
C THR A 200 -13.82 -6.71 1.70
N VAL A 201 -14.82 -5.83 1.79
CA VAL A 201 -14.68 -4.46 2.28
C VAL A 201 -15.35 -4.34 3.65
N ILE A 202 -14.63 -3.70 4.58
CA ILE A 202 -15.11 -3.38 5.93
C ILE A 202 -15.12 -1.86 6.04
N THR A 203 -16.30 -1.25 6.20
CA THR A 203 -16.40 0.21 6.33
C THR A 203 -16.01 0.66 7.74
N SER A 204 -15.70 1.95 7.90
CA SER A 204 -15.68 2.59 9.22
C SER A 204 -17.06 2.52 9.88
N ILE A 205 -17.08 2.68 11.20
CA ILE A 205 -18.33 2.82 11.96
C ILE A 205 -19.00 4.16 11.61
N ASN A 206 -20.29 4.11 11.29
CA ASN A 206 -21.09 5.32 11.09
C ASN A 206 -21.43 5.91 12.47
N ALA A 207 -21.15 7.20 12.66
CA ALA A 207 -21.32 7.88 13.94
C ALA A 207 -22.78 8.01 14.39
N THR A 208 -23.74 8.01 13.44
CA THR A 208 -25.17 8.15 13.73
C THR A 208 -25.81 6.82 14.12
N SER A 209 -25.52 5.75 13.39
CA SER A 209 -26.12 4.43 13.65
C SER A 209 -25.32 3.57 14.63
N GLY A 210 -24.02 3.87 14.82
CA GLY A 210 -23.09 3.00 15.54
C GLY A 210 -22.84 1.66 14.83
N LYS A 211 -23.17 1.56 13.53
CA LYS A 211 -22.98 0.36 12.72
C LYS A 211 -21.92 0.58 11.65
N ARG A 212 -21.28 -0.49 11.21
CA ARG A 212 -20.47 -0.54 9.98
C ARG A 212 -21.00 -1.60 9.05
N TRP A 213 -20.71 -1.47 7.76
CA TRP A 213 -21.02 -2.49 6.78
C TRP A 213 -19.79 -3.35 6.50
N VAL A 214 -20.01 -4.66 6.42
CA VAL A 214 -19.04 -5.63 5.89
C VAL A 214 -19.68 -6.28 4.69
N TRP A 215 -18.99 -6.27 3.55
CA TRP A 215 -19.57 -6.76 2.32
C TRP A 215 -18.53 -7.35 1.38
N THR A 216 -18.96 -8.33 0.58
CA THR A 216 -18.10 -9.01 -0.39
C THR A 216 -18.71 -8.89 -1.78
N PRO A 217 -17.99 -8.32 -2.77
CA PRO A 217 -18.46 -8.27 -4.16
C PRO A 217 -18.88 -9.64 -4.68
N GLY A 218 -19.98 -9.70 -5.42
CA GLY A 218 -20.61 -10.92 -5.94
C GLY A 218 -21.42 -11.71 -4.92
N TYR A 219 -21.39 -11.31 -3.65
CA TYR A 219 -22.16 -11.92 -2.56
C TYR A 219 -23.03 -10.84 -1.91
N GLY A 220 -23.01 -10.74 -0.58
CA GLY A 220 -23.89 -9.84 0.16
C GLY A 220 -23.16 -8.86 1.08
N ALA A 221 -23.95 -8.18 1.90
CA ALA A 221 -23.51 -7.27 2.96
C ALA A 221 -24.20 -7.57 4.29
N ILE A 222 -23.52 -7.21 5.38
CA ILE A 222 -24.04 -7.22 6.75
C ILE A 222 -23.73 -5.91 7.46
N ALA A 223 -24.65 -5.42 8.30
CA ALA A 223 -24.44 -4.30 9.20
C ALA A 223 -24.14 -4.81 10.61
N VAL A 224 -22.99 -4.42 11.15
CA VAL A 224 -22.43 -4.91 12.42
C VAL A 224 -22.15 -3.74 13.36
N ASP A 225 -22.48 -3.87 14.65
CA ASP A 225 -22.10 -2.87 15.66
C ASP A 225 -20.76 -3.13 16.35
N SER A 226 -20.42 -2.23 17.27
CA SER A 226 -19.25 -2.35 18.14
C SER A 226 -19.25 -3.62 19.01
N ASN A 227 -20.38 -4.28 19.24
CA ASN A 227 -20.46 -5.54 20.00
C ASN A 227 -20.44 -6.77 19.08
N PHE A 228 -20.19 -6.59 17.79
CA PHE A 228 -20.22 -7.66 16.78
C PHE A 228 -21.61 -8.28 16.60
N ALA A 229 -22.68 -7.56 16.94
CA ALA A 229 -24.04 -7.99 16.66
C ALA A 229 -24.46 -7.55 15.25
N ILE A 230 -24.95 -8.51 14.45
CA ILE A 230 -25.50 -8.25 13.12
C ILE A 230 -26.93 -7.71 13.28
N SER A 231 -27.20 -6.57 12.67
CA SER A 231 -28.51 -5.90 12.74
C SER A 231 -29.17 -5.68 11.37
N GLY A 232 -28.38 -5.74 10.30
CA GLY A 232 -28.88 -5.63 8.92
C GLY A 232 -28.15 -6.58 8.00
N ARG A 233 -28.79 -7.04 6.92
CA ARG A 233 -28.13 -7.85 5.89
C ARG A 233 -28.89 -7.86 4.57
N THR A 234 -28.17 -8.12 3.48
CA THR A 234 -28.79 -8.47 2.19
C THR A 234 -29.35 -9.89 2.22
N SER A 235 -30.22 -10.22 1.26
CA SER A 235 -30.60 -11.62 0.99
C SER A 235 -29.35 -12.46 0.68
N PRO A 236 -29.28 -13.75 1.08
CA PRO A 236 -28.17 -14.64 0.71
C PRO A 236 -27.97 -14.80 -0.80
N THR A 237 -29.02 -14.55 -1.60
CA THR A 237 -28.99 -14.65 -3.07
C THR A 237 -28.72 -13.31 -3.77
N TYR A 238 -28.58 -12.22 -3.01
CA TYR A 238 -28.29 -10.92 -3.59
C TYR A 238 -26.87 -10.93 -4.18
N PHE A 239 -26.69 -10.32 -5.35
CA PHE A 239 -25.40 -10.17 -6.01
C PHE A 239 -24.95 -8.72 -5.90
N LEU A 240 -24.20 -8.41 -4.85
CA LEU A 240 -23.73 -7.07 -4.56
C LEU A 240 -22.51 -6.72 -5.42
N VAL A 241 -22.56 -5.62 -6.16
CA VAL A 241 -21.43 -5.08 -6.94
C VAL A 241 -20.71 -4.00 -6.15
N ASN A 242 -21.45 -3.10 -5.50
CA ASN A 242 -20.88 -1.99 -4.74
C ASN A 242 -21.82 -1.56 -3.61
N LEU A 243 -21.26 -0.92 -2.58
CA LEU A 243 -21.99 -0.37 -1.43
C LEU A 243 -21.41 1.00 -1.06
N SER A 244 -22.28 1.99 -0.89
CA SER A 244 -21.97 3.24 -0.19
C SER A 244 -22.85 3.40 1.06
N VAL A 245 -22.43 4.22 2.02
CA VAL A 245 -23.11 4.38 3.32
C VAL A 245 -23.69 5.78 3.43
N MET A 246 -24.98 5.87 3.73
CA MET A 246 -25.68 7.12 4.00
C MET A 246 -25.31 7.70 5.37
N ALA A 247 -25.58 8.98 5.59
CA ALA A 247 -25.36 9.68 6.85
C ALA A 247 -26.05 8.99 8.04
N ASN A 248 -27.26 8.45 7.83
CA ASN A 248 -28.02 7.72 8.84
C ASN A 248 -27.52 6.28 9.10
N GLY A 249 -26.51 5.82 8.36
CA GLY A 249 -25.91 4.49 8.46
C GLY A 249 -26.55 3.40 7.60
N ASP A 250 -27.62 3.69 6.86
CA ASP A 250 -28.15 2.77 5.85
C ASP A 250 -27.18 2.61 4.68
N ALA A 251 -27.27 1.48 3.99
CA ALA A 251 -26.48 1.21 2.80
C ALA A 251 -27.26 1.55 1.53
N LEU A 252 -26.58 2.17 0.58
CA LEU A 252 -26.99 2.18 -0.82
C LEU A 252 -26.26 1.03 -1.50
N VAL A 253 -27.00 -0.04 -1.75
CA VAL A 253 -26.46 -1.24 -2.39
C VAL A 253 -26.74 -1.20 -3.87
N ARG A 254 -25.75 -1.63 -4.65
CA ARG A 254 -25.84 -1.73 -6.09
C ARG A 254 -25.68 -3.20 -6.50
N ASP A 255 -26.56 -3.68 -7.35
CA ASP A 255 -26.32 -4.87 -8.16
C ASP A 255 -25.95 -4.47 -9.61
N ARG A 256 -26.04 -5.40 -10.56
CA ARG A 256 -25.70 -5.10 -11.96
C ARG A 256 -26.61 -4.04 -12.60
N TYR A 257 -27.86 -3.95 -12.19
CA TYR A 257 -28.92 -3.19 -12.88
C TYR A 257 -29.68 -2.21 -11.98
N THR A 258 -29.57 -2.34 -10.67
CA THR A 258 -30.39 -1.59 -9.72
C THR A 258 -29.56 -0.96 -8.61
N VAL A 259 -30.13 0.10 -8.04
CA VAL A 259 -29.67 0.71 -6.79
C VAL A 259 -30.79 0.62 -5.79
N SER A 260 -30.49 0.13 -4.59
CA SER A 260 -31.47 -0.02 -3.53
C SER A 260 -30.97 0.55 -2.22
N ARG A 261 -31.88 1.07 -1.40
CA ARG A 261 -31.58 1.43 -0.02
C ARG A 261 -31.86 0.26 0.90
N LEU A 262 -30.83 -0.23 1.59
CA LEU A 262 -30.94 -1.26 2.61
C LEU A 262 -30.79 -0.64 4.00
N SER A 263 -31.77 -0.88 4.87
CA SER A 263 -31.68 -0.41 6.25
C SER A 263 -30.65 -1.21 7.04
N HIS A 264 -29.84 -0.52 7.85
CA HIS A 264 -28.91 -1.15 8.79
C HIS A 264 -29.58 -1.94 9.92
N LYS A 265 -30.92 -1.87 10.03
CA LYS A 265 -31.74 -2.62 10.99
C LYS A 265 -32.53 -3.77 10.37
N ASN A 266 -32.45 -3.98 9.05
CA ASN A 266 -33.23 -4.99 8.37
C ASN A 266 -32.46 -6.30 8.21
N ALA A 267 -32.83 -7.33 8.98
CA ALA A 267 -32.22 -8.65 8.95
C ALA A 267 -32.69 -9.57 7.81
N GLY A 268 -33.65 -9.14 6.96
CA GLY A 268 -34.29 -9.97 5.94
C GLY A 268 -33.93 -9.65 4.49
N GLY A 269 -33.09 -8.65 4.23
CA GLY A 269 -32.73 -8.25 2.86
C GLY A 269 -33.81 -7.48 2.10
N THR A 270 -34.90 -7.06 2.74
CA THR A 270 -35.90 -6.17 2.11
C THR A 270 -35.33 -4.76 1.97
N PHE A 271 -35.41 -4.21 0.77
CA PHE A 271 -35.01 -2.84 0.53
C PHE A 271 -36.11 -1.86 0.93
N GLN A 272 -35.72 -0.68 1.42
CA GLN A 272 -36.67 0.43 1.62
C GLN A 272 -37.21 0.89 0.27
N TRP A 273 -36.32 1.00 -0.72
CA TRP A 273 -36.68 1.27 -2.10
C TRP A 273 -35.66 0.69 -3.06
N THR A 274 -36.06 0.54 -4.33
CA THR A 274 -35.19 0.08 -5.43
C THR A 274 -35.44 0.94 -6.67
N TYR A 275 -34.38 1.52 -7.23
CA TYR A 275 -34.36 2.22 -8.50
C TYR A 275 -33.83 1.29 -9.61
N LYS A 276 -34.60 1.14 -10.69
CA LYS A 276 -34.32 0.23 -11.82
C LYS A 276 -33.98 0.94 -13.14
N GLY A 277 -33.91 2.27 -13.16
CA GLY A 277 -33.73 3.03 -14.40
C GLY A 277 -32.29 3.01 -14.97
N ALA A 278 -31.31 2.58 -14.19
CA ALA A 278 -29.92 2.43 -14.65
C ALA A 278 -29.71 1.08 -15.36
N VAL A 279 -30.21 0.94 -16.60
CA VAL A 279 -30.23 -0.33 -17.34
C VAL A 279 -28.85 -0.98 -17.51
N LEU A 280 -27.80 -0.18 -17.70
CA LEU A 280 -26.40 -0.67 -17.78
C LEU A 280 -25.66 -0.63 -16.43
N GLY A 281 -26.40 -0.31 -15.38
CA GLY A 281 -25.89 -0.09 -14.04
C GLY A 281 -25.35 1.32 -13.84
N PRO A 282 -25.24 1.77 -12.58
CA PRO A 282 -24.54 3.00 -12.24
C PRO A 282 -23.07 2.98 -12.65
N ILE A 283 -22.52 4.13 -13.02
CA ILE A 283 -21.11 4.25 -13.44
C ILE A 283 -20.18 4.71 -12.31
N SER A 284 -20.74 5.09 -11.16
CA SER A 284 -20.00 5.27 -9.90
C SER A 284 -20.89 4.94 -8.69
N PRO A 285 -20.32 4.81 -7.48
CA PRO A 285 -21.12 4.64 -6.27
C PRO A 285 -22.18 5.76 -6.12
N PRO A 286 -23.42 5.42 -5.73
CA PRO A 286 -24.45 6.41 -5.42
C PRO A 286 -24.02 7.33 -4.26
N GLN A 287 -24.42 8.60 -4.33
CA GLN A 287 -24.03 9.63 -3.35
C GLN A 287 -25.28 10.28 -2.73
N GLU A 288 -25.34 10.34 -1.40
CA GLU A 288 -26.37 11.11 -0.70
C GLU A 288 -26.06 12.61 -0.79
N LYS A 289 -27.10 13.41 -1.08
CA LYS A 289 -27.09 14.88 -1.10
C LYS A 289 -28.38 15.39 -0.47
N GLY A 290 -28.32 15.78 0.79
CA GLY A 290 -29.50 16.25 1.53
C GLY A 290 -30.58 15.15 1.61
N GLN A 291 -31.76 15.42 1.05
CA GLN A 291 -32.87 14.45 1.02
C GLN A 291 -32.89 13.58 -0.25
N GLN A 292 -31.84 13.64 -1.07
CA GLN A 292 -31.77 12.93 -2.34
C GLN A 292 -30.58 11.99 -2.38
N VAL A 293 -30.70 10.94 -3.19
CA VAL A 293 -29.61 10.05 -3.58
C VAL A 293 -29.36 10.22 -5.07
N LEU A 294 -28.12 10.55 -5.41
CA LEU A 294 -27.67 10.79 -6.77
C LEU A 294 -27.14 9.47 -7.34
N VAL A 295 -27.70 9.04 -8.45
CA VAL A 295 -27.30 7.81 -9.17
C VAL A 295 -26.83 8.19 -10.57
N PRO A 296 -25.53 8.12 -10.88
CA PRO A 296 -25.00 8.42 -12.19
C PRO A 296 -25.02 7.16 -13.04
N TYR A 297 -25.54 7.24 -14.26
CA TYR A 297 -25.59 6.14 -15.20
C TYR A 297 -25.43 6.65 -16.63
N VAL A 298 -25.14 5.75 -17.57
CA VAL A 298 -25.08 6.08 -19.00
C VAL A 298 -26.35 5.64 -19.70
N ALA A 299 -26.82 6.50 -20.61
CA ALA A 299 -27.90 6.17 -21.51
C ALA A 299 -27.68 6.81 -22.88
N GLN A 300 -28.23 6.17 -23.90
CA GLN A 300 -28.40 6.75 -25.21
C GLN A 300 -29.90 6.99 -25.43
N LEU A 301 -30.29 8.26 -25.48
CA LEU A 301 -31.69 8.62 -25.73
C LEU A 301 -32.03 8.38 -27.20
N GLU A 302 -33.27 7.99 -27.51
CA GLU A 302 -33.72 7.56 -28.85
C GLU A 302 -33.38 8.53 -30.00
N PHE A 303 -33.19 9.81 -29.70
CA PHE A 303 -32.87 10.87 -30.66
C PHE A 303 -31.42 11.38 -30.61
N SER A 304 -30.58 10.85 -29.70
CA SER A 304 -29.15 11.17 -29.59
C SER A 304 -28.30 10.03 -30.10
N GLN A 305 -27.40 10.31 -31.05
CA GLN A 305 -26.36 9.35 -31.44
C GLN A 305 -25.18 9.31 -30.46
N VAL A 306 -25.12 10.23 -29.51
CA VAL A 306 -24.02 10.36 -28.55
C VAL A 306 -24.48 9.86 -27.17
N PRO A 307 -23.77 8.91 -26.55
CA PRO A 307 -24.02 8.51 -25.17
C PRO A 307 -23.91 9.67 -24.18
N GLN A 308 -24.75 9.63 -23.15
CA GLN A 308 -24.83 10.67 -22.13
C GLN A 308 -24.69 10.08 -20.74
N VAL A 309 -23.94 10.77 -19.89
CA VAL A 309 -23.94 10.58 -18.44
C VAL A 309 -25.12 11.34 -17.87
N ILE A 310 -26.05 10.61 -17.26
CA ILE A 310 -27.26 11.13 -16.61
C ILE A 310 -27.13 10.91 -15.11
N VAL A 311 -27.58 11.87 -14.31
CA VAL A 311 -27.74 11.71 -12.86
C VAL A 311 -29.22 11.70 -12.51
N ALA A 312 -29.69 10.55 -12.03
CA ALA A 312 -31.01 10.41 -11.43
C ALA A 312 -30.98 10.85 -9.96
N TYR A 313 -32.01 11.58 -9.55
CA TYR A 313 -32.22 12.04 -8.18
C TYR A 313 -33.34 11.25 -7.55
N ILE A 314 -32.99 10.35 -6.65
CA ILE A 314 -33.94 9.50 -5.94
C ILE A 314 -34.26 10.14 -4.60
N ASP A 315 -35.53 10.18 -4.19
CA ASP A 315 -35.86 10.60 -2.81
C ASP A 315 -35.27 9.57 -1.83
N ALA A 316 -34.33 10.04 -1.00
CA ALA A 316 -33.62 9.21 -0.05
C ALA A 316 -34.57 8.49 0.89
N ASN A 317 -35.68 9.14 1.28
CA ASN A 317 -36.68 8.68 2.25
C ASN A 317 -37.89 7.98 1.62
N GLY A 318 -37.85 7.71 0.31
CA GLY A 318 -38.87 6.92 -0.35
C GLY A 318 -39.02 5.52 0.25
N THR A 319 -40.13 4.85 -0.08
CA THR A 319 -40.43 3.49 0.43
C THR A 319 -40.93 2.54 -0.68
N SER A 320 -40.76 2.91 -1.95
CA SER A 320 -41.26 2.14 -3.10
C SER A 320 -40.23 1.13 -3.62
N GLN A 321 -40.65 -0.12 -3.85
CA GLN A 321 -39.84 -1.14 -4.52
C GLN A 321 -39.56 -0.85 -6.00
N GLU A 322 -40.28 0.11 -6.59
CA GLU A 322 -40.00 0.65 -7.90
C GLU A 322 -40.00 2.17 -7.80
N MET A 323 -38.86 2.69 -7.37
CA MET A 323 -38.67 4.11 -7.16
C MET A 323 -38.45 4.80 -8.50
N GLN A 324 -39.20 5.86 -8.75
CA GLN A 324 -38.98 6.75 -9.89
C GLN A 324 -38.08 7.90 -9.45
N PRO A 325 -37.23 8.42 -10.35
CA PRO A 325 -36.44 9.60 -10.05
C PRO A 325 -37.37 10.80 -9.87
N VAL A 326 -37.08 11.63 -8.87
CA VAL A 326 -37.72 12.94 -8.68
C VAL A 326 -37.37 13.87 -9.84
N GLN A 327 -36.15 13.74 -10.34
CA GLN A 327 -35.65 14.44 -11.53
C GLN A 327 -34.47 13.68 -12.10
N GLU A 328 -34.18 13.91 -13.37
CA GLU A 328 -32.98 13.45 -14.05
C GLU A 328 -32.30 14.62 -14.73
N LYS A 329 -30.96 14.64 -14.70
CA LYS A 329 -30.17 15.67 -15.37
C LYS A 329 -29.10 15.04 -16.24
N LYS A 330 -29.02 15.50 -17.48
CA LYS A 330 -27.96 15.14 -18.42
C LYS A 330 -26.74 15.97 -18.03
N ILE A 331 -25.67 15.32 -17.58
CA ILE A 331 -24.50 16.04 -17.08
C ILE A 331 -23.44 16.16 -18.16
N PHE A 332 -23.17 15.09 -18.90
CA PHE A 332 -22.06 15.06 -19.84
C PHE A 332 -22.36 14.20 -21.06
N ALA A 333 -22.14 14.73 -22.25
CA ALA A 333 -22.16 13.94 -23.50
C ALA A 333 -20.72 13.56 -23.85
N TYR A 334 -20.47 12.32 -24.24
CA TYR A 334 -19.13 11.84 -24.56
C TYR A 334 -19.11 11.04 -25.86
N ASN A 335 -18.00 11.16 -26.59
CA ASN A 335 -17.75 10.39 -27.79
C ASN A 335 -17.08 9.07 -27.40
N GLY A 336 -17.88 8.03 -27.17
CA GLY A 336 -17.42 6.69 -26.78
C GLY A 336 -18.53 5.65 -26.97
N GLU A 337 -18.26 4.41 -26.59
CA GLU A 337 -19.23 3.33 -26.62
C GLU A 337 -20.07 3.31 -25.33
N LEU A 338 -21.33 2.90 -25.45
CA LEU A 338 -22.28 2.92 -24.35
C LEU A 338 -21.91 1.92 -23.23
N ASP A 339 -21.26 0.82 -23.60
CA ASP A 339 -20.73 -0.24 -22.71
C ASP A 339 -19.32 0.05 -22.17
N GLU A 340 -18.68 1.13 -22.62
CA GLU A 340 -17.42 1.66 -22.08
C GLU A 340 -17.62 3.06 -21.47
N PRO A 341 -18.40 3.18 -20.37
CA PRO A 341 -18.69 4.48 -19.78
C PRO A 341 -17.42 5.17 -19.24
N PRO A 342 -17.38 6.52 -19.23
CA PRO A 342 -16.29 7.24 -18.61
C PRO A 342 -16.22 6.96 -17.11
N VAL A 343 -15.02 7.03 -16.54
CA VAL A 343 -14.83 6.87 -15.09
C VAL A 343 -15.34 8.12 -14.39
N THR A 344 -16.23 7.96 -13.41
CA THR A 344 -16.79 9.10 -12.68
C THR A 344 -16.66 8.99 -11.16
N ALA A 345 -16.68 10.13 -10.48
CA ALA A 345 -16.82 10.21 -9.03
C ALA A 345 -17.56 11.48 -8.63
N PHE A 346 -18.40 11.42 -7.60
CA PHE A 346 -18.99 12.62 -7.02
C PHE A 346 -18.02 13.30 -6.05
N SER A 347 -18.15 14.62 -5.87
CA SER A 347 -17.65 15.29 -4.67
C SER A 347 -18.38 14.77 -3.43
N ALA A 348 -17.79 14.95 -2.24
CA ALA A 348 -18.35 14.45 -0.99
C ALA A 348 -19.75 14.98 -0.65
N ASP A 349 -20.09 16.18 -1.14
CA ASP A 349 -21.40 16.82 -1.02
C ASP A 349 -22.35 16.52 -2.19
N GLY A 350 -21.89 15.76 -3.19
CA GLY A 350 -22.63 15.46 -4.42
C GLY A 350 -22.88 16.65 -5.34
N SER A 351 -22.29 17.83 -5.10
CA SER A 351 -22.49 19.04 -5.94
C SER A 351 -21.70 19.04 -7.25
N THR A 352 -20.72 18.14 -7.36
CA THR A 352 -19.84 18.00 -8.52
C THR A 352 -19.79 16.55 -8.94
N LEU A 353 -19.89 16.29 -10.24
CA LEU A 353 -19.51 15.03 -10.86
C LEU A 353 -18.20 15.25 -11.61
N TYR A 354 -17.15 14.53 -11.20
CA TYR A 354 -15.90 14.44 -11.94
C TYR A 354 -16.05 13.35 -12.99
N VAL A 355 -15.70 13.66 -14.24
CA VAL A 355 -15.79 12.74 -15.38
C VAL A 355 -14.42 12.64 -16.03
N ALA A 356 -13.80 11.47 -15.98
CA ALA A 356 -12.60 11.15 -16.73
C ALA A 356 -12.99 10.46 -18.03
N TYR A 357 -12.68 11.10 -19.15
CA TYR A 357 -12.96 10.56 -20.47
C TYR A 357 -11.66 10.32 -21.25
N LEU A 358 -11.72 9.31 -22.11
CA LEU A 358 -10.61 8.91 -22.96
C LEU A 358 -10.53 9.86 -24.17
N LEU A 359 -9.32 10.27 -24.49
CA LEU A 359 -8.97 10.96 -25.73
C LEU A 359 -8.33 9.97 -26.70
N ALA A 360 -8.13 10.39 -27.95
CA ALA A 360 -7.29 9.64 -28.88
C ALA A 360 -5.90 9.34 -28.28
N ASN A 361 -5.28 8.22 -28.69
CA ASN A 361 -3.96 7.78 -28.23
C ASN A 361 -3.88 7.34 -26.73
N ASN A 362 -4.97 6.85 -26.14
CA ASN A 362 -5.01 6.37 -24.74
C ASN A 362 -4.63 7.44 -23.71
N GLN A 363 -4.86 8.71 -24.02
CA GLN A 363 -4.73 9.81 -23.08
C GLN A 363 -6.08 10.06 -22.40
N SER A 364 -6.10 10.71 -21.25
CA SER A 364 -7.36 11.07 -20.59
C SER A 364 -7.37 12.50 -20.11
N LYS A 365 -8.57 13.03 -19.93
CA LYS A 365 -8.81 14.34 -19.33
C LYS A 365 -9.93 14.22 -18.31
N ILE A 366 -9.87 15.03 -17.28
CA ILE A 366 -10.91 15.11 -16.26
C ILE A 366 -11.66 16.42 -16.43
N GLN A 367 -12.98 16.36 -16.32
CA GLN A 367 -13.85 17.52 -16.32
C GLN A 367 -14.76 17.47 -15.08
N ALA A 368 -14.88 18.61 -14.41
CA ALA A 368 -15.76 18.77 -13.26
C ALA A 368 -17.03 19.50 -13.68
N CYS A 369 -18.15 18.84 -13.47
CA CYS A 369 -19.47 19.31 -13.87
C CYS A 369 -20.34 19.50 -12.62
N SER A 370 -21.07 20.61 -12.56
CA SER A 370 -22.12 20.78 -11.55
C SER A 370 -23.17 19.69 -11.73
N THR A 371 -23.59 19.07 -10.62
CA THR A 371 -24.78 18.20 -10.66
C THR A 371 -26.06 19.04 -10.64
N ASP A 372 -26.01 20.25 -10.09
CA ASP A 372 -27.20 21.08 -9.90
C ASP A 372 -27.74 21.71 -11.19
N LEU A 373 -26.96 21.70 -12.28
CA LEU A 373 -27.33 22.26 -13.57
C LEU A 373 -27.27 21.18 -14.65
N GLU A 374 -28.01 21.38 -15.74
CA GLU A 374 -27.95 20.50 -16.91
C GLU A 374 -26.76 20.85 -17.80
N GLY A 375 -26.13 19.83 -18.38
CA GLY A 375 -24.92 19.93 -19.18
C GLY A 375 -23.65 20.15 -18.35
N CYS A 376 -22.54 20.33 -19.06
CA CYS A 376 -21.24 20.65 -18.47
C CYS A 376 -20.56 21.78 -19.25
N GLU A 377 -21.33 22.84 -19.46
CA GLU A 377 -20.95 24.05 -20.19
C GLU A 377 -21.40 25.28 -19.41
N GLY A 378 -20.86 26.46 -19.76
CA GLY A 378 -21.24 27.72 -19.10
C GLY A 378 -21.12 27.64 -17.57
N PRO A 379 -22.16 28.01 -16.79
CA PRO A 379 -22.14 27.93 -15.33
C PRO A 379 -22.10 26.49 -14.76
N ALA A 380 -22.47 25.48 -15.56
CA ALA A 380 -22.42 24.08 -15.13
C ALA A 380 -20.99 23.50 -15.23
N PHE A 381 -20.16 24.06 -16.10
CA PHE A 381 -18.73 23.74 -16.17
C PHE A 381 -17.99 24.35 -14.99
N LYS A 382 -17.27 23.53 -14.21
CA LYS A 382 -16.43 24.03 -13.11
C LYS A 382 -14.98 24.19 -13.56
N TRP A 383 -14.38 23.15 -14.11
CA TRP A 383 -13.01 23.15 -14.61
C TRP A 383 -12.71 21.90 -15.44
N SER A 384 -11.56 21.90 -16.11
CA SER A 384 -11.01 20.71 -16.76
C SER A 384 -9.51 20.62 -16.49
N SER A 385 -9.00 19.41 -16.25
CA SER A 385 -7.58 19.16 -15.97
C SER A 385 -6.72 19.33 -17.22
N ASP A 386 -5.39 19.30 -17.03
CA ASP A 386 -4.48 18.99 -18.12
C ASP A 386 -4.71 17.58 -18.67
N VAL A 387 -4.10 17.28 -19.83
CA VAL A 387 -4.16 15.94 -20.44
C VAL A 387 -3.19 14.99 -19.75
N PHE A 388 -3.71 13.87 -19.27
CA PHE A 388 -2.91 12.80 -18.68
C PHE A 388 -2.47 11.81 -19.75
N PRO A 389 -1.21 11.34 -19.71
CA PRO A 389 -0.64 10.47 -20.74
C PRO A 389 -1.07 8.99 -20.61
N VAL A 390 -2.12 8.70 -19.84
CA VAL A 390 -2.65 7.35 -19.62
C VAL A 390 -4.18 7.40 -19.43
N PRO A 391 -4.91 6.31 -19.62
CA PRO A 391 -6.31 6.20 -19.21
C PRO A 391 -6.43 6.22 -17.68
N MET A 392 -7.51 6.83 -17.17
CA MET A 392 -7.86 6.75 -15.76
C MET A 392 -8.70 5.51 -15.51
N ASN A 393 -8.38 4.78 -14.44
CA ASN A 393 -9.17 3.64 -13.97
C ASN A 393 -10.09 4.05 -12.82
N PHE A 394 -9.66 5.01 -11.99
CA PHE A 394 -10.43 5.49 -10.84
C PHE A 394 -10.26 6.98 -10.60
N LEU A 395 -11.32 7.60 -10.08
CA LEU A 395 -11.32 8.93 -9.51
C LEU A 395 -11.72 8.83 -8.05
N MET A 396 -10.98 9.50 -7.15
CA MET A 396 -11.22 9.40 -5.71
C MET A 396 -11.06 10.76 -5.03
N PRO A 397 -12.15 11.44 -4.66
CA PRO A 397 -12.08 12.60 -3.79
C PRO A 397 -11.55 12.21 -2.41
N PHE A 398 -10.71 13.06 -1.83
CA PHE A 398 -10.13 12.85 -0.50
C PHE A 398 -9.86 14.20 0.18
N HIS A 399 -9.34 14.17 1.42
CA HIS A 399 -9.04 15.39 2.19
C HIS A 399 -10.25 16.32 2.30
N ALA A 400 -11.34 15.77 2.85
CA ALA A 400 -12.67 16.41 2.94
C ALA A 400 -13.23 16.90 1.59
N GLY A 401 -12.81 16.27 0.49
CA GLY A 401 -13.23 16.63 -0.86
C GLY A 401 -12.48 17.81 -1.47
N SER A 402 -11.48 18.37 -0.78
CA SER A 402 -10.65 19.47 -1.32
C SER A 402 -9.65 19.01 -2.39
N LYS A 403 -9.39 17.70 -2.48
CA LYS A 403 -8.50 17.09 -3.46
C LYS A 403 -9.17 15.94 -4.18
N LEU A 404 -8.72 15.67 -5.40
CA LEU A 404 -9.15 14.55 -6.23
C LEU A 404 -7.91 13.74 -6.66
N ALA A 405 -7.89 12.45 -6.35
CA ALA A 405 -6.91 11.53 -6.91
C ALA A 405 -7.41 10.97 -8.26
N ALA A 406 -6.61 11.17 -9.30
CA ALA A 406 -6.76 10.63 -10.64
C ALA A 406 -5.82 9.45 -10.79
N ILE A 407 -6.38 8.24 -10.84
CA ILE A 407 -5.64 6.99 -10.67
C ILE A 407 -5.68 6.22 -11.99
N GLY A 408 -4.54 6.13 -12.67
CA GLY A 408 -4.34 5.23 -13.80
C GLY A 408 -3.89 3.84 -13.35
N THR A 409 -3.35 3.05 -14.29
CA THR A 409 -2.91 1.67 -13.98
C THR A 409 -1.66 1.63 -13.08
N GLN A 410 -0.71 2.55 -13.26
CA GLN A 410 0.55 2.61 -12.49
C GLN A 410 0.87 4.00 -11.94
N ARG A 411 0.07 5.01 -12.27
CA ARG A 411 0.37 6.42 -12.02
C ARG A 411 -0.80 7.12 -11.36
N VAL A 412 -0.50 7.97 -10.37
CA VAL A 412 -1.49 8.81 -9.69
C VAL A 412 -1.14 10.28 -9.79
N TRP A 413 -2.12 11.08 -10.17
CA TRP A 413 -2.10 12.53 -10.07
C TRP A 413 -3.10 12.97 -9.01
N PHE A 414 -2.72 13.98 -8.24
CA PHE A 414 -3.59 14.66 -7.28
C PHE A 414 -3.94 16.01 -7.86
N LEU A 415 -5.22 16.34 -7.86
CA LEU A 415 -5.75 17.59 -8.37
C LEU A 415 -6.37 18.36 -7.21
N ASP A 416 -6.29 19.69 -7.27
CA ASP A 416 -7.17 20.54 -6.47
C ASP A 416 -8.60 20.42 -6.99
N ALA A 417 -9.53 20.09 -6.11
CA ALA A 417 -10.92 19.83 -6.48
C ALA A 417 -11.67 21.09 -6.97
N THR A 418 -11.14 22.28 -6.70
CA THR A 418 -11.77 23.57 -7.03
C THR A 418 -11.42 24.03 -8.44
N ASN A 419 -10.22 23.73 -8.92
CA ASN A 419 -9.72 24.26 -10.20
C ASN A 419 -9.09 23.20 -11.13
N GLY A 420 -8.94 21.95 -10.69
CA GLY A 420 -8.41 20.87 -11.50
C GLY A 420 -6.90 20.89 -11.73
N LEU A 421 -6.17 21.79 -11.07
CA LEU A 421 -4.71 21.87 -11.20
C LEU A 421 -4.02 20.70 -10.51
N VAL A 422 -3.02 20.11 -11.17
CA VAL A 422 -2.19 19.05 -10.59
C VAL A 422 -1.35 19.63 -9.43
N THR A 423 -1.51 19.06 -8.25
CA THR A 423 -0.85 19.52 -7.01
C THR A 423 0.36 18.69 -6.63
N ASN A 424 0.67 17.63 -7.39
CA ASN A 424 1.87 16.84 -7.16
C ASN A 424 3.14 17.70 -7.16
N LYS A 425 4.10 17.37 -6.29
CA LYS A 425 5.43 17.98 -6.31
C LYS A 425 6.04 17.93 -7.72
N GLY A 426 6.35 19.11 -8.26
CA GLY A 426 6.91 19.26 -9.61
C GLY A 426 5.95 18.92 -10.76
N GLY A 427 4.65 18.76 -10.50
CA GLY A 427 3.64 18.41 -11.53
C GLY A 427 3.73 16.97 -12.03
N THR A 428 4.53 16.12 -11.38
CA THR A 428 4.80 14.73 -11.81
C THR A 428 3.94 13.72 -11.05
N SER A 429 3.54 12.63 -11.71
CA SER A 429 2.78 11.56 -11.06
C SER A 429 3.56 10.88 -9.94
N VAL A 430 2.82 10.28 -9.01
CA VAL A 430 3.37 9.25 -8.11
C VAL A 430 3.18 7.91 -8.80
N ASP A 431 4.29 7.20 -9.03
CA ASP A 431 4.33 5.98 -9.84
C ASP A 431 4.53 4.73 -8.95
N ALA A 432 3.93 3.62 -9.36
CA ALA A 432 4.24 2.29 -8.84
C ALA A 432 5.61 1.81 -9.35
N SER A 433 6.35 1.01 -8.57
CA SER A 433 7.66 0.51 -8.98
C SER A 433 7.57 -0.46 -10.17
N GLY A 434 8.43 -0.25 -11.17
CA GLY A 434 8.63 -1.18 -12.29
C GLY A 434 7.34 -1.54 -13.03
N GLN A 435 6.93 -2.82 -12.94
CA GLN A 435 5.73 -3.36 -13.59
C GLN A 435 4.55 -3.54 -12.62
N LEU A 436 4.67 -3.06 -11.37
CA LEU A 436 3.58 -3.10 -10.41
C LEU A 436 2.45 -2.16 -10.85
N ARG A 437 1.23 -2.50 -10.45
CA ARG A 437 0.02 -1.74 -10.73
C ARG A 437 -0.63 -1.33 -9.43
N ILE A 438 -1.33 -0.19 -9.46
CA ILE A 438 -2.09 0.28 -8.31
C ILE A 438 -3.26 -0.69 -8.12
N ALA A 439 -3.21 -1.47 -7.05
CA ALA A 439 -4.20 -2.49 -6.75
C ALA A 439 -5.21 -1.97 -5.74
N GLN A 440 -4.74 -1.21 -4.74
CA GLN A 440 -5.57 -0.66 -3.68
C GLN A 440 -5.07 0.73 -3.29
N VAL A 441 -5.97 1.50 -2.68
CA VAL A 441 -5.68 2.80 -2.10
C VAL A 441 -6.21 2.81 -0.69
N GLN A 442 -5.39 3.28 0.25
CA GLN A 442 -5.82 3.61 1.60
C GLN A 442 -5.72 5.13 1.76
N LEU A 443 -6.82 5.76 2.16
CA LEU A 443 -6.83 7.18 2.53
C LEU A 443 -6.40 7.34 3.99
N GLY A 444 -5.87 8.52 4.33
CA GLY A 444 -5.77 8.95 5.72
C GLY A 444 -7.14 9.15 6.38
N GLN A 445 -7.13 9.82 7.53
CA GLN A 445 -8.37 10.31 8.14
C GLN A 445 -9.08 11.30 7.19
N PRO A 446 -10.44 11.42 7.25
CA PRO A 446 -11.21 12.22 6.29
C PRO A 446 -10.72 13.66 6.12
N THR A 447 -10.18 14.27 7.17
CA THR A 447 -9.68 15.65 7.20
C THR A 447 -8.18 15.79 6.91
N THR A 448 -7.50 14.70 6.60
CA THR A 448 -6.05 14.69 6.32
C THR A 448 -5.79 14.52 4.83
N SER A 449 -4.62 14.96 4.38
CA SER A 449 -4.17 14.82 2.98
C SER A 449 -3.32 13.57 2.77
N GLU A 450 -3.24 12.69 3.76
CA GLU A 450 -2.47 11.46 3.67
C GLU A 450 -3.11 10.50 2.67
N PHE A 451 -2.26 9.89 1.84
CA PHE A 451 -2.66 8.99 0.76
C PHE A 451 -1.64 7.87 0.63
N TYR A 452 -2.12 6.63 0.58
CA TYR A 452 -1.29 5.44 0.53
C TYR A 452 -1.65 4.60 -0.69
N LEU A 453 -0.70 4.39 -1.58
CA LEU A 453 -0.82 3.51 -2.74
C LEU A 453 -0.34 2.13 -2.35
N LEU A 454 -1.15 1.11 -2.65
CA LEU A 454 -0.81 -0.29 -2.47
C LEU A 454 -0.70 -0.95 -3.85
N ASN A 455 0.52 -1.31 -4.24
CA ASN A 455 0.80 -1.78 -5.59
C ASN A 455 1.10 -3.27 -5.61
N ALA A 456 0.57 -3.97 -6.62
CA ALA A 456 0.68 -5.42 -6.78
C ALA A 456 1.14 -5.81 -8.20
N PRO A 457 1.72 -7.01 -8.37
CA PRO A 457 1.95 -7.58 -9.69
C PRO A 457 0.66 -7.70 -10.50
N ASN A 458 0.76 -7.66 -11.83
CA ASN A 458 -0.36 -7.89 -12.74
C ASN A 458 -0.74 -9.38 -12.83
N VAL A 459 -1.17 -9.97 -11.71
CA VAL A 459 -1.63 -11.34 -11.62
C VAL A 459 -2.93 -11.34 -10.83
N ASN A 460 -3.95 -12.02 -11.35
CA ASN A 460 -5.24 -12.08 -10.67
C ASN A 460 -5.06 -12.74 -9.29
N GLY A 461 -5.49 -12.06 -8.22
CA GLY A 461 -5.33 -12.57 -6.86
C GLY A 461 -4.06 -12.11 -6.16
N ALA A 462 -3.17 -11.39 -6.84
CA ALA A 462 -1.97 -10.85 -6.21
C ALA A 462 -2.34 -9.86 -5.10
N LEU A 463 -1.71 -10.06 -3.93
CA LEU A 463 -1.74 -9.09 -2.83
C LEU A 463 -0.73 -7.98 -3.11
N PRO A 464 -0.94 -6.77 -2.58
CA PRO A 464 0.07 -5.71 -2.65
C PRO A 464 1.41 -6.19 -2.11
N VAL A 465 2.49 -5.73 -2.72
CA VAL A 465 3.88 -6.00 -2.32
C VAL A 465 4.67 -4.70 -2.14
N GLU A 466 4.06 -3.58 -2.47
CA GLU A 466 4.62 -2.24 -2.33
C GLU A 466 3.60 -1.32 -1.69
N ILE A 467 4.06 -0.45 -0.80
CA ILE A 467 3.34 0.72 -0.34
C ILE A 467 4.11 1.99 -0.68
N VAL A 468 3.39 3.01 -1.16
CA VAL A 468 3.90 4.36 -1.37
C VAL A 468 3.04 5.34 -0.57
N ALA A 469 3.66 6.10 0.32
CA ALA A 469 2.97 7.06 1.18
C ALA A 469 3.22 8.50 0.75
N VAL A 470 2.17 9.30 0.77
CA VAL A 470 2.18 10.74 0.50
C VAL A 470 1.47 11.42 1.67
N ASP A 471 2.12 12.37 2.36
CA ASP A 471 1.49 13.14 3.45
C ASP A 471 0.69 14.34 2.93
N SER A 472 1.09 14.88 1.78
CA SER A 472 0.45 15.94 1.02
C SER A 472 0.99 15.89 -0.41
N SER A 473 0.10 16.10 -1.39
CA SER A 473 0.44 16.04 -2.81
C SER A 473 1.61 16.95 -3.20
N GLU A 474 1.67 18.14 -2.60
CA GLU A 474 2.63 19.21 -2.87
C GLU A 474 4.03 18.87 -2.39
N LYS A 475 4.13 17.99 -1.38
CA LYS A 475 5.40 17.52 -0.81
C LYS A 475 5.91 16.22 -1.45
N GLY A 476 5.06 15.56 -2.22
CA GLY A 476 5.37 14.30 -2.90
C GLY A 476 5.56 13.13 -1.94
N GLU A 477 6.21 12.08 -2.43
CA GLU A 477 6.43 10.84 -1.67
C GLU A 477 7.14 11.09 -0.32
N VAL A 478 6.60 10.50 0.74
CA VAL A 478 7.21 10.45 2.08
C VAL A 478 8.12 9.22 2.14
N PHE A 479 7.56 8.04 1.88
CA PHE A 479 8.29 6.78 1.85
C PHE A 479 7.70 5.84 0.80
N ARG A 480 8.52 4.88 0.40
CA ARG A 480 8.17 3.72 -0.40
C ARG A 480 8.75 2.50 0.27
N TYR A 481 8.00 1.42 0.37
CA TYR A 481 8.48 0.19 0.98
C TYR A 481 7.96 -1.01 0.20
N GLU A 482 8.88 -1.88 -0.20
CA GLU A 482 8.61 -3.11 -0.93
C GLU A 482 8.92 -4.32 -0.06
N VAL A 483 8.10 -5.36 -0.16
CA VAL A 483 8.24 -6.61 0.58
C VAL A 483 8.17 -7.79 -0.39
N SER A 484 8.81 -8.91 -0.03
CA SER A 484 8.75 -10.14 -0.85
C SER A 484 7.49 -10.97 -0.60
N SER A 485 6.69 -10.60 0.40
CA SER A 485 5.46 -11.27 0.83
C SER A 485 4.24 -10.37 0.54
N SER A 486 3.15 -10.54 1.28
CA SER A 486 1.97 -9.69 1.16
C SER A 486 2.04 -8.45 2.05
N LEU A 487 1.40 -7.39 1.56
CA LEU A 487 1.21 -6.12 2.23
C LEU A 487 -0.26 -5.72 2.20
N SER A 488 -0.74 -5.21 3.32
CA SER A 488 -1.99 -4.46 3.41
C SER A 488 -1.86 -3.38 4.47
N CYS A 489 -2.80 -2.45 4.51
CA CYS A 489 -2.77 -1.43 5.54
C CYS A 489 -4.16 -0.88 5.88
N SER A 490 -4.21 -0.23 7.04
CA SER A 490 -5.34 0.58 7.49
C SER A 490 -4.81 1.74 8.33
N VAL A 491 -5.56 2.83 8.37
CA VAL A 491 -5.30 3.95 9.28
C VAL A 491 -6.23 3.84 10.49
N ASP A 492 -5.70 3.96 11.69
CA ASP A 492 -6.51 3.98 12.92
C ASP A 492 -7.16 5.34 13.18
N ASP A 493 -8.06 5.45 14.16
CA ASP A 493 -8.82 6.68 14.44
C ASP A 493 -7.91 7.87 14.86
N GLY A 494 -6.65 7.59 15.22
CA GLY A 494 -5.64 8.58 15.58
C GLY A 494 -4.80 9.03 14.39
N GLY A 495 -5.08 8.53 13.18
CA GLY A 495 -4.30 8.83 11.98
C GLY A 495 -2.98 8.06 11.91
N ARG A 496 -2.82 6.95 12.64
CA ARG A 496 -1.64 6.10 12.50
C ARG A 496 -1.86 5.03 11.45
N LEU A 497 -0.91 4.91 10.53
CA LEU A 497 -0.88 3.81 9.58
C LEU A 497 -0.41 2.52 10.26
N TRP A 498 -1.21 1.49 10.09
CA TRP A 498 -0.91 0.11 10.43
C TRP A 498 -0.75 -0.67 9.14
N MET A 499 0.40 -1.33 8.99
CA MET A 499 0.69 -2.19 7.85
C MET A 499 0.76 -3.63 8.33
N ARG A 500 0.21 -4.53 7.54
CA ARG A 500 0.55 -5.94 7.66
C ARG A 500 1.67 -6.26 6.69
N VAL A 501 2.74 -6.86 7.20
CA VAL A 501 3.91 -7.29 6.42
C VAL A 501 4.12 -8.76 6.68
N GLY A 502 3.63 -9.61 5.76
CA GLY A 502 3.55 -11.06 5.96
C GLY A 502 2.69 -11.43 7.17
N LYS A 503 3.31 -11.95 8.23
CA LYS A 503 2.61 -12.36 9.48
C LYS A 503 2.61 -11.29 10.58
N ASN A 504 3.36 -10.20 10.39
CA ASN A 504 3.50 -9.17 11.41
C ASN A 504 2.57 -7.99 11.13
N LEU A 505 2.06 -7.37 12.19
CA LEU A 505 1.47 -6.04 12.13
C LEU A 505 2.51 -5.02 12.57
N VAL A 506 2.57 -3.93 11.85
CA VAL A 506 3.58 -2.90 11.99
C VAL A 506 2.88 -1.55 12.08
N GLN A 507 3.09 -0.84 13.20
CA GLN A 507 2.63 0.54 13.33
C GLN A 507 3.73 1.48 12.83
N THR A 508 3.48 2.25 11.79
CA THR A 508 4.48 3.18 11.28
C THR A 508 4.73 4.32 12.27
N LEU A 509 5.88 4.99 12.13
CA LEU A 509 6.03 6.32 12.71
C LEU A 509 5.02 7.29 12.09
N PRO A 510 4.68 8.41 12.76
CA PRO A 510 4.00 9.52 12.12
C PRO A 510 4.69 9.93 10.81
N LEU A 511 3.90 10.25 9.76
CA LEU A 511 4.45 10.79 8.51
C LEU A 511 5.27 12.07 8.72
N SER A 512 4.97 12.87 9.74
CA SER A 512 5.75 14.06 10.08
C SER A 512 7.15 13.73 10.60
N GLN A 513 7.34 12.61 11.31
CA GLN A 513 8.67 12.15 11.72
C GLN A 513 9.46 11.65 10.52
N TYR A 514 8.78 10.95 9.62
CA TYR A 514 9.36 10.57 8.35
C TYR A 514 9.81 11.79 7.53
N ARG A 515 8.98 12.83 7.42
CA ARG A 515 9.33 14.05 6.69
C ARG A 515 10.54 14.79 7.28
N LYS A 516 10.82 14.70 8.58
CA LYS A 516 12.02 15.30 9.19
C LYS A 516 13.32 14.71 8.65
N VAL A 517 13.32 13.44 8.27
CA VAL A 517 14.52 12.78 7.69
C VAL A 517 14.54 12.83 6.16
N ARG A 518 13.43 13.21 5.51
CA ARG A 518 13.32 13.46 4.07
C ARG A 518 12.57 14.79 3.80
N PRO A 519 13.24 15.95 3.98
CA PRO A 519 12.61 17.27 3.89
C PRO A 519 11.98 17.60 2.53
#